data_AF-A0A410P7S2-F1
#
_entry.id   AF-A0A410P7S2-F1
#
_cell.length_a   1.000
_cell.length_b   1.000
_cell.length_c   1.000
_cell.angle_alpha   90.00
_cell.angle_beta   90.00
_cell.angle_gamma   90.00
#
_symmetry.space_group_name_H-M   'P 1'
#
loop_
_entity.id
_entity.type
_entity.pdbx_description
1 polymer ?
#
loop_
_entity_poly.entity_id
_entity_poly.type
_entity_poly.pdbx_seq_one_letter_code
_entity_poly.pdbx_strand_id
1 'polypeptide(L)'
;VDVDLHTYNLSPAAAAAAITPRTRAIMPVHIAGQIADLDALGALSAETGVPIVQDAAHAHGAQWRGRRVGELGSVAAFSFQNGKLMTAGEGGAITFPEAAQYEEAFLRHSCGRPPTDRKYYHRTSGSNFRLNEFSASVLRAQLARLDGQIAVREQRAALLDRLLAEIPRLVP
;
A
#
# COMPACT_ATOMS: atom_id res chain seq x y z
N VAL A 1 13.15 14.06 3.19
CA VAL A 1 13.29 12.64 2.80
C VAL A 1 13.74 12.58 1.36
N ASP A 2 14.36 11.47 0.96
CA ASP A 2 14.85 11.24 -0.40
C ASP A 2 14.69 9.75 -0.77
N VAL A 3 14.99 9.37 -2.00
CA VAL A 3 14.87 8.00 -2.52
C VAL A 3 16.21 7.31 -2.73
N ASP A 4 16.20 5.99 -2.69
CA ASP A 4 17.32 5.18 -3.16
C ASP A 4 17.37 5.19 -4.70
N LEU A 5 18.56 5.39 -5.28
CA LEU A 5 18.73 5.60 -6.72
C LEU A 5 18.54 4.33 -7.56
N HIS A 6 18.56 3.14 -6.95
CA HIS A 6 18.43 1.86 -7.63
C HIS A 6 17.02 1.32 -7.57
N THR A 7 16.31 1.55 -6.46
CA THR A 7 14.96 1.04 -6.23
C THR A 7 13.89 2.11 -6.40
N TYR A 8 14.29 3.39 -6.41
CA TYR A 8 13.41 4.57 -6.39
C TYR A 8 12.47 4.63 -5.18
N ASN A 9 12.63 3.73 -4.22
CA ASN A 9 11.88 3.68 -2.98
C ASN A 9 12.48 4.62 -1.93
N LEU A 10 11.69 4.94 -0.90
CA LEU A 10 12.13 5.79 0.20
C LEU A 10 13.45 5.28 0.82
N SER A 11 14.47 6.14 0.87
CA SER A 11 15.75 5.83 1.51
C SER A 11 15.59 5.80 3.05
N PRO A 12 15.90 4.68 3.73
CA PRO A 12 15.80 4.59 5.19
C PRO A 12 16.71 5.61 5.90
N ALA A 13 17.91 5.87 5.38
CA ALA A 13 18.84 6.85 5.94
C ALA A 13 18.31 8.28 5.83
N ALA A 14 17.75 8.65 4.67
CA ALA A 14 17.16 9.97 4.47
C ALA A 14 15.86 10.15 5.27
N ALA A 15 15.10 9.06 5.50
CA ALA A 15 13.96 9.04 6.40
C ALA A 15 14.39 9.30 7.85
N ALA A 16 15.41 8.58 8.34
CA ALA A 16 15.93 8.73 9.70
C ALA A 16 16.38 10.17 9.98
N ALA A 17 17.13 10.78 9.06
CA ALA A 17 17.59 12.15 9.19
C ALA A 17 16.46 13.20 9.19
N ALA A 18 15.28 12.87 8.64
CA ALA A 18 14.14 13.77 8.55
C ALA A 18 13.15 13.63 9.73
N ILE A 19 13.36 12.65 10.63
CA ILE A 19 12.50 12.48 11.79
C ILE A 19 12.68 13.63 12.77
N THR A 20 11.56 14.12 13.31
CA THR A 20 11.51 15.19 14.30
C THR A 20 10.48 14.84 15.37
N PRO A 21 10.41 15.57 16.50
CA PRO A 21 9.34 15.38 17.49
C PRO A 21 7.92 15.59 16.94
N ARG A 22 7.76 16.17 15.75
CA ARG A 22 6.46 16.38 15.08
C ARG A 22 6.09 15.23 14.14
N THR A 23 6.99 14.31 13.85
CA THR A 23 6.74 13.22 12.90
C THR A 23 5.72 12.24 13.48
N ARG A 24 4.67 11.93 12.70
CA ARG A 24 3.55 11.06 13.13
C ARG A 24 3.45 9.75 12.36
N ALA A 25 4.07 9.65 11.20
CA ALA A 25 4.14 8.43 10.41
C ALA A 25 5.33 8.48 9.45
N ILE A 26 5.81 7.30 9.07
CA ILE A 26 6.70 7.07 7.94
C ILE A 26 5.86 6.42 6.84
N MET A 27 5.87 6.97 5.63
CA MET A 27 5.05 6.50 4.52
C MET A 27 5.90 6.04 3.35
N PRO A 28 6.35 4.76 3.32
CA PRO A 28 7.00 4.22 2.14
C PRO A 28 5.95 4.01 1.04
N VAL A 29 6.33 4.37 -0.19
CA VAL A 29 5.64 3.94 -1.40
C VAL A 29 6.41 2.74 -1.96
N HIS A 30 5.71 1.70 -2.41
CA HIS A 30 6.32 0.55 -3.09
C HIS A 30 6.33 0.80 -4.60
N ILE A 31 7.29 1.58 -5.08
CA ILE A 31 7.34 2.07 -6.46
C ILE A 31 7.39 0.89 -7.44
N ALA A 32 6.54 0.97 -8.48
CA ALA A 32 6.40 -0.06 -9.51
C ALA A 32 6.14 -1.50 -8.99
N GLY A 33 5.70 -1.67 -7.75
CA GLY A 33 5.50 -2.98 -7.11
C GLY A 33 6.73 -3.51 -6.39
N GLN A 34 7.88 -2.85 -6.51
CA GLN A 34 9.06 -3.13 -5.71
C GLN A 34 8.85 -2.63 -4.28
N ILE A 35 8.87 -3.55 -3.32
CA ILE A 35 8.65 -3.21 -1.92
C ILE A 35 9.87 -2.44 -1.39
N ALA A 36 9.59 -1.36 -0.66
CA ALA A 36 10.61 -0.55 0.02
C ALA A 36 11.32 -1.40 1.09
N ASP A 37 12.50 -0.99 1.56
CA ASP A 37 13.23 -1.74 2.59
C ASP A 37 12.49 -1.70 3.94
N LEU A 38 11.56 -2.64 4.13
CA LEU A 38 10.71 -2.71 5.30
C LEU A 38 11.44 -3.24 6.54
N ASP A 39 12.60 -3.86 6.37
CA ASP A 39 13.42 -4.28 7.51
C ASP A 39 14.09 -3.05 8.12
N ALA A 40 14.73 -2.22 7.30
CA ALA A 40 15.38 -0.99 7.75
C ALA A 40 14.35 0.04 8.24
N LEU A 41 13.25 0.22 7.51
CA LEU A 41 12.16 1.12 7.94
C LEU A 41 11.47 0.60 9.20
N GLY A 42 11.29 -0.71 9.33
CA GLY A 42 10.75 -1.35 10.53
C GLY A 42 11.63 -1.13 11.76
N ALA A 43 12.95 -1.27 11.61
CA ALA A 43 13.91 -0.95 12.67
C ALA A 43 13.85 0.52 13.08
N LEU A 44 13.81 1.44 12.10
CA LEU A 44 13.66 2.88 12.36
C LEU A 44 12.34 3.21 13.08
N SER A 45 11.25 2.56 12.68
CA SER A 45 9.94 2.70 13.32
C SER A 45 9.98 2.24 14.78
N ALA A 46 10.63 1.10 15.06
CA ALA A 46 10.80 0.59 16.41
C ALA A 46 11.68 1.49 17.28
N GLU A 47 12.78 2.02 16.74
CA GLU A 47 13.69 2.93 17.45
C GLU A 47 13.03 4.26 17.82
N THR A 48 12.27 4.84 16.88
CA THR A 48 11.72 6.19 17.03
C THR A 48 10.29 6.23 17.56
N GLY A 49 9.61 5.09 17.59
CA GLY A 49 8.18 4.99 17.90
C GLY A 49 7.25 5.59 16.84
N VAL A 50 7.78 5.97 15.67
CA VAL A 50 6.99 6.53 14.56
C VAL A 50 6.41 5.39 13.72
N PRO A 51 5.07 5.24 13.60
CA PRO A 51 4.46 4.11 12.89
C PRO A 51 4.65 4.20 11.37
N ILE A 52 4.56 3.04 10.71
CA ILE A 52 4.59 2.93 9.24
C ILE A 52 3.16 2.87 8.68
N VAL A 53 2.93 3.61 7.58
CA VAL A 53 1.74 3.49 6.73
C VAL A 53 2.20 3.28 5.29
N GLN A 54 1.98 2.10 4.75
CA GLN A 54 2.45 1.73 3.41
C GLN A 54 1.50 2.29 2.34
N ASP A 55 2.04 3.01 1.35
CA ASP A 55 1.36 3.20 0.07
C ASP A 55 1.70 2.01 -0.84
N ALA A 56 0.74 1.10 -0.92
CA ALA A 56 0.81 -0.14 -1.67
C ALA A 56 0.04 -0.07 -3.00
N ALA A 57 -0.26 1.12 -3.51
CA ALA A 57 -1.03 1.29 -4.73
C ALA A 57 -0.42 0.58 -5.95
N HIS A 58 0.89 0.35 -5.98
CA HIS A 58 1.56 -0.40 -7.06
C HIS A 58 1.87 -1.86 -6.70
N ALA A 59 1.61 -2.28 -5.46
CA ALA A 59 2.14 -3.52 -4.89
C ALA A 59 1.05 -4.56 -4.59
N HIS A 60 0.03 -4.65 -5.46
CA HIS A 60 -0.99 -5.69 -5.36
C HIS A 60 -0.33 -7.06 -5.52
N GLY A 61 -0.47 -7.92 -4.51
CA GLY A 61 0.11 -9.28 -4.51
C GLY A 61 1.63 -9.35 -4.28
N ALA A 62 2.32 -8.20 -4.15
CA ALA A 62 3.75 -8.17 -3.86
C ALA A 62 4.04 -8.75 -2.46
N GLN A 63 5.22 -9.35 -2.30
CA GLN A 63 5.63 -10.02 -1.07
C GLN A 63 7.00 -9.56 -0.58
N TRP A 64 7.12 -9.36 0.72
CA TRP A 64 8.38 -9.11 1.42
C TRP A 64 8.66 -10.29 2.35
N ARG A 65 9.81 -10.96 2.18
CA ARG A 65 10.18 -12.15 2.97
C ARG A 65 9.06 -13.22 3.02
N GLY A 66 8.40 -13.44 1.89
CA GLY A 66 7.31 -14.42 1.74
C GLY A 66 5.96 -14.02 2.33
N ARG A 67 5.80 -12.77 2.79
CA ARG A 67 4.54 -12.25 3.34
C ARG A 67 3.99 -11.12 2.48
N ARG A 68 2.68 -11.06 2.27
CA ARG A 68 2.04 -10.04 1.44
C ARG A 68 2.03 -8.69 2.15
N VAL A 69 2.04 -7.58 1.42
CA VAL A 69 2.09 -6.21 1.97
C VAL A 69 1.05 -5.96 3.09
N GLY A 70 -0.18 -6.44 2.91
CA GLY A 70 -1.26 -6.31 3.91
C GLY A 70 -1.08 -7.17 5.18
N GLU A 71 -0.08 -8.05 5.21
CA GLU A 71 0.24 -8.94 6.32
C GLU A 71 1.47 -8.46 7.10
N LEU A 72 2.14 -7.37 6.70
CA LEU A 72 3.44 -6.94 7.23
C LEU A 72 3.37 -6.13 8.53
N GLY A 73 2.27 -6.26 9.30
CA GLY A 73 2.16 -5.65 10.63
C GLY A 73 2.02 -4.13 10.65
N SER A 74 1.77 -3.51 9.49
CA SER A 74 1.53 -2.07 9.36
C SER A 74 0.30 -1.81 8.48
N VAL A 75 -0.28 -0.61 8.61
CA VAL A 75 -1.41 -0.20 7.77
C VAL A 75 -0.92 -0.10 6.32
N ALA A 76 -1.69 -0.59 5.37
CA ALA A 76 -1.37 -0.45 3.94
C ALA A 76 -2.58 0.01 3.14
N ALA A 77 -2.37 0.95 2.23
CA ALA A 77 -3.40 1.48 1.34
C ALA A 77 -3.17 1.01 -0.10
N PHE A 78 -4.25 0.58 -0.76
CA PHE A 78 -4.26 0.12 -2.14
C PHE A 78 -5.18 1.00 -2.98
N SER A 79 -4.85 1.13 -4.27
CA SER A 79 -5.65 1.85 -5.26
C SER A 79 -6.14 0.89 -6.33
N PHE A 80 -7.40 1.02 -6.70
CA PHE A 80 -8.02 0.24 -7.78
C PHE A 80 -8.43 1.13 -8.96
N GLN A 81 -7.75 2.26 -9.12
CA GLN A 81 -7.90 3.14 -10.29
C GLN A 81 -7.58 2.37 -11.58
N ASN A 82 -8.16 2.78 -12.71
CA ASN A 82 -8.13 2.11 -14.00
C ASN A 82 -6.75 1.57 -14.45
N GLY A 83 -5.65 2.25 -14.14
CA GLY A 83 -4.29 1.84 -14.53
C GLY A 83 -3.58 0.91 -13.55
N LYS A 84 -4.22 0.53 -12.43
CA LYS A 84 -3.61 -0.30 -11.39
C LYS A 84 -3.67 -1.78 -11.75
N LEU A 85 -2.88 -2.60 -11.04
CA LEU A 85 -2.71 -4.03 -11.33
C LEU A 85 -4.04 -4.82 -11.32
N MET A 86 -5.01 -4.35 -10.52
CA MET A 86 -6.41 -4.75 -10.58
C MET A 86 -7.29 -3.51 -10.42
N THR A 87 -8.48 -3.52 -11.02
CA THR A 87 -9.30 -2.30 -11.11
C THR A 87 -10.81 -2.53 -11.20
N ALA A 88 -11.57 -1.53 -10.77
CA ALA A 88 -12.99 -1.37 -11.11
C ALA A 88 -13.28 0.03 -11.69
N GLY A 89 -12.31 0.59 -12.44
CA GLY A 89 -12.30 1.99 -12.86
C GLY A 89 -11.81 2.92 -11.74
N GLU A 90 -12.51 2.90 -10.61
CA GLU A 90 -12.15 3.61 -9.38
C GLU A 90 -12.31 2.72 -8.15
N GLY A 91 -11.54 3.01 -7.11
CA GLY A 91 -11.66 2.35 -5.81
C GLY A 91 -10.36 2.36 -5.02
N GLY A 92 -10.44 1.88 -3.78
CA GLY A 92 -9.28 1.66 -2.93
C GLY A 92 -9.62 0.74 -1.76
N ALA A 93 -8.60 0.33 -1.03
CA ALA A 93 -8.72 -0.45 0.20
C ALA A 93 -7.65 -0.01 1.20
N ILE A 94 -7.94 -0.21 2.48
CA ILE A 94 -6.94 -0.09 3.54
C ILE A 94 -6.96 -1.40 4.33
N THR A 95 -5.79 -2.00 4.52
CA THR A 95 -5.59 -3.15 5.40
C THR A 95 -5.02 -2.68 6.73
N PHE A 96 -5.46 -3.30 7.82
CA PHE A 96 -5.05 -2.95 9.17
C PHE A 96 -4.48 -4.19 9.86
N PRO A 97 -3.39 -4.05 10.63
CA PRO A 97 -2.89 -5.15 11.46
C PRO A 97 -3.78 -5.40 12.68
N GLU A 98 -4.45 -4.37 13.20
CA GLU A 98 -5.24 -4.44 14.43
C GLU A 98 -6.73 -4.10 14.20
N ALA A 99 -7.62 -4.88 14.82
CA ALA A 99 -9.07 -4.70 14.70
C ALA A 99 -9.53 -3.30 15.16
N ALA A 100 -8.96 -2.78 16.25
CA ALA A 100 -9.31 -1.45 16.77
C ALA A 100 -9.04 -0.32 15.76
N GLN A 101 -7.97 -0.42 14.96
CA GLN A 101 -7.67 0.56 13.92
C GLN A 101 -8.68 0.47 12.77
N TYR A 102 -9.07 -0.75 12.39
CA TYR A 102 -10.12 -0.98 11.40
C TYR A 102 -11.46 -0.39 11.86
N GLU A 103 -11.87 -0.60 13.12
CA GLU A 103 -13.13 -0.08 13.65
C GLU A 103 -13.20 1.46 13.61
N GLU A 104 -12.11 2.13 14.00
CA GLU A 104 -12.02 3.59 13.95
C GLU A 104 -12.04 4.11 12.50
N ALA A 105 -11.31 3.46 11.59
CA ALA A 105 -11.35 3.78 10.17
C ALA A 105 -12.74 3.56 9.56
N PHE A 106 -13.44 2.49 9.97
CA PHE A 106 -14.80 2.19 9.55
C PHE A 106 -15.77 3.31 9.97
N LEU A 107 -15.66 3.82 11.19
CA LEU A 107 -16.50 4.97 11.58
C LEU A 107 -16.20 6.17 10.68
N ARG A 108 -14.93 6.52 10.48
CA ARG A 108 -14.53 7.71 9.70
C ARG A 108 -14.92 7.63 8.22
N HIS A 109 -14.87 6.45 7.59
CA HIS A 109 -15.24 6.28 6.17
C HIS A 109 -16.76 6.31 5.93
N SER A 110 -17.55 6.11 7.00
CA SER A 110 -19.02 6.07 6.94
C SER A 110 -19.64 7.17 7.81
N CYS A 111 -19.17 8.40 7.62
CA CYS A 111 -19.70 9.62 8.22
C CYS A 111 -19.70 9.60 9.76
N GLY A 112 -18.79 8.86 10.40
CA GLY A 112 -18.70 8.75 11.86
C GLY A 112 -19.81 7.93 12.52
N ARG A 113 -20.60 7.19 11.74
CA ARG A 113 -21.81 6.52 12.23
C ARG A 113 -21.56 5.02 12.43
N PRO A 114 -21.87 4.46 13.61
CA PRO A 114 -21.79 3.01 13.84
C PRO A 114 -22.71 2.24 12.86
N PRO A 115 -22.28 1.07 12.35
CA PRO A 115 -23.05 0.32 11.36
C PRO A 115 -24.43 -0.14 11.86
N THR A 116 -24.60 -0.32 13.17
CA THR A 116 -25.86 -0.74 13.79
C THR A 116 -26.73 0.43 14.26
N ASP A 117 -26.27 1.68 14.16
CA ASP A 117 -27.01 2.84 14.66
C ASP A 117 -28.27 3.13 13.83
N ARG A 118 -29.40 3.32 14.51
CA ARG A 118 -30.70 3.66 13.91
C ARG A 118 -31.20 5.06 14.30
N LYS A 119 -30.40 5.84 15.04
CA LYS A 119 -30.82 7.12 15.62
C LYS A 119 -30.05 8.34 15.09
N TYR A 120 -29.23 8.17 14.04
CA TYR A 120 -28.37 9.21 13.48
C TYR A 120 -27.33 9.72 14.51
N TYR A 121 -26.80 8.81 15.33
CA TYR A 121 -25.75 9.15 16.29
C TYR A 121 -24.37 9.07 15.64
N HIS A 122 -23.82 10.22 15.29
CA HIS A 122 -22.47 10.37 14.76
C HIS A 122 -21.46 10.52 15.91
N ARG A 123 -20.55 9.56 16.05
CA ARG A 123 -19.56 9.50 17.16
C ARG A 123 -18.33 10.34 16.93
N THR A 124 -17.95 10.53 15.67
CA THR A 124 -16.74 11.26 15.27
C THR A 124 -17.01 11.98 13.95
N SER A 125 -16.17 12.96 13.62
CA SER A 125 -16.09 13.47 12.25
C SER A 125 -15.59 12.37 11.30
N GLY A 126 -16.05 12.45 10.05
CA GLY A 126 -15.68 11.53 8.99
C GLY A 126 -16.18 12.05 7.64
N SER A 127 -16.05 11.23 6.60
CA SER A 127 -16.59 11.51 5.27
C SER A 127 -17.32 10.27 4.76
N ASN A 128 -17.81 10.33 3.52
CA ASN A 128 -18.35 9.17 2.83
C ASN A 128 -17.32 8.66 1.81
N PHE A 129 -16.60 7.60 2.18
CA PHE A 129 -15.65 6.88 1.32
C PHE A 129 -16.08 5.43 1.08
N ARG A 130 -17.37 5.12 1.21
CA ARG A 130 -17.89 3.77 1.01
C ARG A 130 -17.76 3.35 -0.46
N LEU A 131 -17.22 2.16 -0.69
CA LEU A 131 -17.24 1.52 -2.01
C LEU A 131 -18.64 0.95 -2.29
N ASN A 132 -19.08 1.02 -3.55
CA ASN A 132 -20.35 0.43 -3.96
C ASN A 132 -20.20 -1.05 -4.36
N GLU A 133 -21.30 -1.80 -4.31
CA GLU A 133 -21.34 -3.24 -4.60
C GLU A 133 -20.93 -3.61 -6.04
N PHE A 134 -21.22 -2.75 -7.02
CA PHE A 134 -20.83 -3.01 -8.42
C PHE A 134 -19.32 -3.00 -8.57
N SER A 135 -18.66 -1.97 -8.06
CA SER A 135 -17.19 -1.88 -8.04
C SER A 135 -16.58 -3.06 -7.26
N ALA A 136 -17.13 -3.40 -6.09
CA ALA A 136 -16.68 -4.55 -5.32
C ALA A 136 -16.80 -5.87 -6.10
N SER A 137 -17.89 -6.09 -6.84
CA SER A 137 -18.08 -7.31 -7.64
C SER A 137 -17.04 -7.44 -8.76
N VAL A 138 -16.68 -6.33 -9.43
CA VAL A 138 -15.63 -6.30 -10.44
C VAL A 138 -14.27 -6.61 -9.82
N LEU A 139 -13.95 -6.01 -8.67
CA LEU A 139 -12.68 -6.27 -7.97
C LEU A 139 -12.53 -7.73 -7.54
N ARG A 140 -13.61 -8.39 -7.11
CA ARG A 140 -13.58 -9.83 -6.80
C ARG A 140 -13.18 -10.67 -8.01
N ALA A 141 -13.70 -10.35 -9.19
CA ALA A 141 -13.34 -11.03 -10.43
C ALA A 141 -11.89 -10.74 -10.87
N GLN A 142 -11.41 -9.51 -10.66
CA GLN A 142 -10.01 -9.15 -10.93
C GLN A 142 -9.03 -9.88 -10.00
N LEU A 143 -9.35 -9.94 -8.70
CA LEU A 143 -8.52 -10.59 -7.68
C LEU A 143 -8.24 -12.06 -8.01
N ALA A 144 -9.23 -12.78 -8.55
CA ALA A 144 -9.09 -14.17 -8.96
C ALA A 144 -8.06 -14.40 -10.08
N ARG A 145 -7.67 -13.35 -10.82
CA ARG A 145 -6.69 -13.42 -11.92
C ARG A 145 -5.35 -12.79 -11.58
N LEU A 146 -5.28 -12.06 -10.46
CA LEU A 146 -4.13 -11.22 -10.10
C LEU A 146 -2.83 -12.04 -10.04
N ASP A 147 -2.81 -13.16 -9.31
CA ASP A 147 -1.60 -13.97 -9.13
C ASP A 147 -1.08 -14.52 -10.48
N GLY A 148 -1.98 -14.96 -11.36
CA GLY A 148 -1.61 -15.42 -12.71
C GLY A 148 -1.05 -14.31 -13.59
N GLN A 149 -1.59 -13.09 -13.49
CA GLN A 149 -1.08 -11.94 -14.22
C GLN A 149 0.27 -11.47 -13.69
N ILE A 150 0.48 -11.49 -12.37
CA ILE A 150 1.78 -11.20 -11.74
C ILE A 150 2.82 -12.19 -12.22
N ALA A 151 2.53 -13.50 -12.20
CA ALA A 151 3.47 -14.52 -12.66
C ALA A 151 3.94 -14.28 -14.10
N VAL A 152 3.04 -13.86 -15.00
CA VAL A 152 3.43 -13.49 -16.37
C VAL A 152 4.29 -12.23 -16.38
N ARG A 153 3.94 -11.19 -15.61
CA ARG A 153 4.74 -9.96 -15.52
C ARG A 153 6.16 -10.23 -15.02
N GLU A 154 6.32 -11.02 -13.97
CA GLU A 154 7.63 -11.41 -13.41
C GLU A 154 8.51 -12.12 -14.46
N GLN A 155 7.93 -13.06 -15.23
CA GLN A 155 8.66 -13.73 -16.31
C GLN A 155 9.08 -12.76 -17.43
N ARG A 156 8.27 -11.75 -17.73
CA ARG A 156 8.54 -10.77 -18.79
C ARG A 156 9.50 -9.68 -18.32
N ALA A 157 9.43 -9.25 -17.07
CA ALA A 157 10.37 -8.32 -16.46
C ALA A 157 11.80 -8.88 -16.53
N ALA A 158 12.03 -10.11 -16.05
CA ALA A 158 13.35 -10.73 -16.11
C ALA A 158 13.92 -10.91 -17.54
N LEU A 159 13.05 -11.00 -18.56
CA LEU A 159 13.47 -10.96 -19.96
C LEU A 159 13.84 -9.54 -20.39
N LEU A 160 12.97 -8.58 -20.10
CA LEU A 160 13.18 -7.19 -20.46
C LEU A 160 14.45 -6.63 -19.81
N ASP A 161 14.68 -6.88 -18.52
CA ASP A 161 15.86 -6.41 -17.79
C ASP A 161 17.15 -6.90 -18.46
N ARG A 162 17.18 -8.16 -18.90
CA ARG A 162 18.33 -8.73 -19.62
C ARG A 162 18.58 -8.02 -20.95
N LEU A 163 17.51 -7.78 -21.72
CA LEU A 163 17.61 -7.13 -23.03
C LEU A 163 18.00 -5.65 -22.90
N LEU A 164 17.47 -4.98 -21.87
CA LEU A 164 17.78 -3.59 -21.55
C LEU A 164 19.23 -3.42 -21.08
N ALA A 165 19.79 -4.40 -20.36
CA ALA A 165 21.20 -4.40 -19.96
C ALA A 165 22.19 -4.41 -21.13
N GLU A 166 21.77 -4.86 -22.32
CA GLU A 166 22.60 -4.84 -23.54
C GLU A 166 22.69 -3.44 -24.16
N ILE A 167 21.85 -2.49 -23.74
CA ILE A 167 21.80 -1.13 -24.29
C ILE A 167 22.77 -0.22 -23.50
N PRO A 168 23.81 0.34 -24.13
CA PRO A 168 24.78 1.19 -23.42
C PRO A 168 24.14 2.39 -22.73
N ARG A 169 24.50 2.60 -21.45
CA ARG A 169 24.02 3.68 -20.56
C ARG A 169 22.59 3.53 -20.04
N LEU A 170 21.91 2.43 -20.35
CA LEU A 170 20.62 2.10 -19.74
C LEU A 170 20.87 1.20 -18.53
N VAL A 171 20.26 1.55 -17.40
CA VAL A 171 20.30 0.77 -16.16
C VAL A 171 18.91 0.15 -15.97
N PRO A 172 18.74 -1.16 -16.26
CA PRO A 172 17.50 -1.87 -15.95
C PRO A 172 17.31 -2.06 -14.45
#